data_AF-A0A1G9MAG3-F1
#
_entry.id   AF-A0A1G9MAG3-F1
#
_cell.length_a   1.000
_cell.length_b   1.000
_cell.length_c   1.000
_cell.angle_alpha   90.00
_cell.angle_beta   90.00
_cell.angle_gamma   90.00
#
_symmetry.space_group_name_H-M   'P 1'
#
loop_
_entity.id
_entity.type
_entity.pdbx_description
1 polymer ?
#
loop_
_entity_poly.entity_id
_entity_poly.type
_entity_poly.pdbx_seq_one_letter_code
_entity_poly.pdbx_strand_id
1 'polypeptide(L)' 'MYEISGYELKKFFNTSGVKYRELGLKDIVKTESNEKLLEILASDGMLIKRPIAFDGKNVVIGFKEDEWKEKLL' A
#
# COMPACT_ATOMS: atom_id res chain seq x y z
N MET A 1 -2.12 4.29 9.89
CA MET A 1 -1.16 3.42 9.17
C MET A 1 -0.36 4.21 8.13
N TYR A 2 -1.00 4.86 7.15
CA TYR A 2 -0.28 5.59 6.09
C TYR A 2 0.70 6.64 6.63
N GLU A 3 0.21 7.63 7.39
CA GLU A 3 1.02 8.75 7.90
C GLU A 3 2.20 8.30 8.77
N ILE A 4 1.98 7.30 9.63
CA ILE A 4 3.00 6.76 10.54
C ILE A 4 4.00 5.83 9.85
N SER A 5 3.72 5.35 8.64
CA SER A 5 4.54 4.34 7.99
C SER A 5 5.80 4.88 7.31
N GLY A 6 5.80 6.18 6.97
CA GLY A 6 6.86 6.79 6.15
C GLY A 6 6.91 6.31 4.70
N TYR A 7 6.04 5.40 4.26
CA TYR A 7 5.97 4.98 2.86
C TYR A 7 5.13 5.96 2.03
N GLU A 8 5.53 6.15 0.77
CA GLU A 8 4.67 6.79 -0.22
C GLU A 8 3.39 5.95 -0.44
N LEU A 9 2.25 6.63 -0.61
CA LEU A 9 0.94 5.97 -0.70
C LEU A 9 0.87 4.93 -1.83
N LYS A 10 1.58 5.15 -2.94
CA LYS A 10 1.70 4.20 -4.05
C LYS A 10 2.21 2.81 -3.63
N LYS A 11 2.97 2.69 -2.54
CA LYS A 11 3.47 1.41 -2.03
C LYS A 11 2.36 0.53 -1.45
N PHE A 12 1.24 1.12 -1.05
CA PHE A 12 0.07 0.40 -0.54
C PHE A 12 -0.74 -0.27 -1.66
N PHE A 13 -0.48 0.04 -2.94
CA PHE A 13 -1.20 -0.56 -4.05
C PHE A 13 -0.63 -1.93 -4.45
N ASN A 14 -1.52 -2.88 -4.71
CA ASN A 14 -1.24 -4.16 -5.32
C ASN A 14 -1.01 -4.00 -6.83
N THR A 15 0.14 -3.47 -7.22
CA THR A 15 0.52 -3.23 -8.62
C THR A 15 0.54 -4.49 -9.49
N SER A 16 0.60 -5.68 -8.89
CA SER A 16 0.60 -6.97 -9.59
C SER A 16 -0.81 -7.56 -9.75
N GLY A 17 -1.82 -6.99 -9.10
CA GLY A 17 -3.19 -7.48 -9.13
C GLY A 17 -3.89 -7.21 -10.46
N VAL A 18 -4.78 -8.12 -10.85
CA VAL A 18 -5.60 -7.97 -12.06
C VAL A 18 -6.42 -6.67 -12.01
N LYS A 19 -7.07 -6.41 -10.86
CA LYS A 19 -7.88 -5.22 -10.63
C LYS A 19 -7.12 -3.90 -10.85
N TYR A 20 -5.85 -3.85 -10.44
CA TYR A 20 -5.01 -2.67 -10.63
C TYR A 20 -4.78 -2.36 -12.12
N ARG A 21 -4.60 -3.41 -12.93
CA ARG A 21 -4.41 -3.29 -14.38
C ARG A 21 -5.71 -2.96 -15.11
N GLU A 22 -6.81 -3.64 -14.75
CA GLU A 22 -8.14 -3.43 -15.34
C GLU A 22 -8.63 -1.99 -15.15
N LEU A 23 -8.40 -1.41 -13.97
CA LEU A 23 -8.79 -0.04 -13.64
C LEU A 23 -7.79 1.02 -14.13
N GLY A 24 -6.71 0.63 -14.82
CA GLY A 24 -5.72 1.59 -15.33
C GLY A 24 -5.01 2.41 -14.25
N LEU A 25 -4.88 1.88 -13.02
CA LEU A 25 -4.44 2.66 -11.87
C LEU A 25 -2.98 3.12 -11.94
N LYS A 26 -2.19 2.61 -12.89
CA LYS A 26 -0.77 2.98 -13.04
C LYS A 26 -0.57 4.48 -13.24
N ASP A 27 -1.42 5.10 -14.03
CA ASP A 27 -1.29 6.52 -14.35
C ASP A 27 -1.96 7.38 -13.28
N ILE A 28 -3.13 6.95 -12.78
CA ILE A 28 -3.84 7.59 -11.66
C ILE A 28 -2.94 7.69 -10.42
N VAL A 29 -2.29 6.59 -10.01
CA VAL A 29 -1.42 6.56 -8.82
C VAL A 29 -0.21 7.50 -8.93
N LYS A 30 0.17 7.93 -10.14
CA LYS A 30 1.30 8.86 -10.34
C LYS A 30 0.90 10.33 -10.28
N THR A 31 -0.34 10.66 -10.65
CA THR A 31 -0.76 12.05 -10.85
C THR A 31 -1.82 12.51 -9.87
N GLU A 32 -2.55 11.57 -9.28
CA GLU A 32 -3.72 11.85 -8.45
C GLU A 32 -3.32 12.24 -7.01
N SER A 33 -4.21 12.98 -6.34
CA SER A 33 -4.02 13.41 -4.95
C SER A 33 -4.02 12.24 -3.95
N ASN A 34 -3.33 12.40 -2.82
CA ASN A 34 -3.31 11.39 -1.75
C ASN A 34 -4.72 11.07 -1.22
N GLU A 35 -5.58 12.07 -1.08
CA GLU A 35 -6.97 11.90 -0.62
C GLU A 35 -7.73 10.95 -1.53
N LYS A 36 -7.65 11.17 -2.84
CA LYS A 36 -8.36 10.33 -3.80
C LYS A 36 -7.79 8.91 -3.90
N LEU A 37 -6.46 8.78 -3.79
CA LEU A 37 -5.82 7.47 -3.73
C LEU A 37 -6.20 6.68 -2.47
N LEU A 38 -6.41 7.35 -1.34
CA LEU A 38 -6.92 6.72 -0.12
C LEU A 38 -8.37 6.24 -0.29
N GLU A 39 -9.23 7.03 -0.94
CA GLU A 39 -10.59 6.58 -1.30
C GLU A 39 -10.57 5.33 -2.17
N ILE A 40 -9.69 5.30 -3.18
CA ILE A 40 -9.53 4.14 -4.08
C ILE A 40 -9.09 2.90 -3.29
N LEU A 41 -8.08 3.02 -2.42
CA LEU A 41 -7.61 1.90 -1.59
C LEU A 41 -8.69 1.41 -0.62
N ALA A 42 -9.50 2.31 -0.07
CA ALA A 42 -10.60 1.97 0.83
C ALA A 42 -11.78 1.30 0.10
N SER A 43 -11.94 1.57 -1.20
CA SER A 43 -13.05 1.04 -2.00
C SER A 43 -12.95 -0.47 -2.29
N ASP A 44 -11.73 -1.02 -2.42
CA ASP A 44 -11.53 -2.43 -2.77
C ASP A 44 -10.23 -2.98 -2.16
N GLY A 45 -10.37 -3.93 -1.23
CA GLY A 45 -9.24 -4.59 -0.57
C GLY A 45 -8.35 -5.44 -1.49
N MET A 46 -8.77 -5.74 -2.73
CA MET A 46 -7.91 -6.36 -3.76
C MET A 46 -6.83 -5.40 -4.28
N LEU A 47 -7.05 -4.09 -4.14
CA LEU A 47 -6.10 -3.05 -4.51
C LEU A 47 -5.00 -2.85 -3.47
N ILE A 48 -5.15 -3.41 -2.26
CA ILE A 48 -4.17 -3.26 -1.18
C ILE A 48 -3.04 -4.30 -1.34
N LYS A 49 -1.79 -3.86 -1.25
CA LYS A 49 -0.60 -4.71 -1.33
C LYS A 49 -0.53 -5.67 -0.14
N ARG A 50 -0.05 -6.89 -0.41
CA ARG A 50 0.04 -7.98 0.56
C ARG A 50 1.43 -8.64 0.52
N PRO A 51 1.95 -9.18 1.65
CA PRO A 51 1.42 -9.03 3.01
C PRO A 51 1.56 -7.58 3.52
N ILE A 52 0.76 -7.21 4.52
CA ILE A 52 0.87 -5.93 5.25
C ILE A 52 0.69 -6.23 6.73
N ALA A 53 1.50 -5.63 7.59
CA ALA A 53 1.39 -5.80 9.03
C ALA A 53 1.57 -4.46 9.75
N PHE A 54 0.87 -4.33 10.87
CA PHE A 54 0.86 -3.16 11.73
C PHE A 54 0.65 -3.58 13.18
N ASP A 55 1.56 -3.17 14.07
CA ASP A 55 1.54 -3.50 15.50
C ASP A 55 1.01 -2.34 16.38
N GLY A 56 0.55 -1.25 15.78
CA GLY A 56 0.21 0.00 16.48
C GLY A 56 1.26 1.10 16.36
N LYS A 57 2.52 0.76 16.03
CA LYS A 57 3.65 1.68 15.92
C LYS A 57 4.38 1.56 14.58
N ASN A 58 4.68 0.34 14.16
CA ASN A 58 5.46 -0.01 12.99
C ASN A 58 4.59 -0.58 11.88
N VAL A 59 4.84 -0.15 10.65
CA VAL A 59 4.17 -0.65 9.45
C VAL A 59 5.21 -1.31 8.54
N VAL A 60 4.88 -2.50 8.03
CA VAL A 60 5.62 -3.16 6.95
C VAL A 60 4.68 -3.49 5.80
N ILE A 61 5.14 -3.25 4.57
CA ILE A 61 4.35 -3.46 3.36
C ILE A 61 5.11 -4.36 2.39
N GLY A 62 4.46 -5.43 1.94
CA GLY A 62 5.10 -6.52 1.23
C GLY A 62 5.97 -7.37 2.17
N PHE A 63 6.71 -8.31 1.58
CA PHE A 63 7.65 -9.14 2.33
C PHE A 63 9.08 -8.73 1.97
N LYS A 64 9.78 -8.22 2.98
CA LYS A 64 11.22 -7.98 2.97
C LYS A 64 11.75 -8.43 4.31
N GLU A 65 12.54 -9.49 4.29
CA GLU A 65 12.96 -10.19 5.51
C GLU A 65 13.61 -9.25 6.53
N ASP A 66 14.52 -8.37 6.08
CA ASP A 66 15.22 -7.43 6.96
C ASP A 66 14.25 -6.42 7.61
N GLU A 67 13.32 -5.84 6.85
CA GLU A 67 12.33 -4.88 7.39
C GLU A 67 11.39 -5.55 8.39
N TRP A 68 11.02 -6.82 8.17
CA TRP A 68 10.19 -7.58 9.10
C TRP A 68 10.94 -7.92 10.39
N LYS A 69 12.23 -8.28 10.29
CA LYS A 69 13.08 -8.55 11.45
C LYS A 69 13.35 -7.31 12.29
N GLU A 70 13.59 -6.16 11.65
CA GLU A 70 13.95 -4.93 12.36
C GLU A 70 12.74 -4.27 13.05
N LYS A 71 11.56 -4.35 12.43
CA LYS A 71 10.39 -3.58 12.87
C LYS A 71 9.36 -4.36 13.69
N LEU A 72 9.32 -5.69 13.58
CA LEU A 72 8.24 -6.50 14.16
C LEU A 72 8.71 -7.75 14.93
N LEU A 73 10.01 -8.08 14.90
CA LEU A 73 10.62 -9.19 15.64
C LEU A 73 11.69 -8.65 16.59
#